data_AF-A0A535DIA0-F1
#
_entry.id   AF-A0A535DIA0-F1
#
_cell.length_a   1.000
_cell.length_b   1.000
_cell.length_c   1.000
_cell.angle_alpha   90.00
_cell.angle_beta   90.00
_cell.angle_gamma   90.00
#
_symmetry.space_group_name_H-M   'P 1'
#
loop_
_entity.id
_entity.type
_entity.pdbx_description
1 polymer ?
#
loop_
_entity_poly.entity_id
_entity_poly.type
_entity_poly.pdbx_seq_one_letter_code
_entity_poly.pdbx_strand_id
1 'polypeptide(L)'
;MDRGLFESVPNFSEGSRPEVIAQVAGAAARAHVLDVDADADHNRVVISIAGQQHDLVDALVASVEMAVERIDIREHRGVHPRVGVADVVPVVPLGGATLRAAREIAHVVGDQIWRRTHVPVYFYGYAESNTLADIRAGRVAPALGDPSPHPTAGAVCVGARLPLVAFNVLLPDLDVNGARGLARSLRESTGGLRGVQALVFQLPGGRIQLSMNLFRLGETPPSAVISELERRGVSVEAPQIIGLCPAAVATSAASGRLLEAHLAAAAARRGAELSAAQGYDEHVRLAGRLEQTADMIGRAGIEPEQMLSSAEQAAALIPILKAAGVLTDELGAMLRIASRGLRIALAPGIVTKFATRVRALDWRLEQAGRD
;
A
#
# COMPACT_ATOMS: atom_id res chain seq x y z
N MET A 1 18.00 17.68 3.71
CA MET A 1 16.78 16.95 4.09
C MET A 1 16.53 15.92 3.00
N ASP A 2 16.32 14.66 3.38
CA ASP A 2 16.20 13.56 2.42
C ASP A 2 14.91 13.75 1.60
N ARG A 3 15.03 13.86 0.27
CA ARG A 3 13.92 14.12 -0.67
C ARG A 3 13.20 12.82 -1.08
N GLY A 4 13.23 11.82 -0.21
CA GLY A 4 12.65 10.49 -0.47
C GLY A 4 11.13 10.53 -0.50
N LEU A 5 10.53 9.73 -1.40
CA LEU A 5 9.11 9.42 -1.36
C LEU A 5 8.92 8.13 -0.58
N PHE A 6 7.88 8.07 0.25
CA PHE A 6 7.56 6.91 1.04
C PHE A 6 6.09 6.55 0.86
N GLU A 7 5.79 5.27 0.91
CA GLU A 7 4.44 4.75 1.08
C GLU A 7 4.24 4.39 2.56
N SER A 8 3.04 4.57 3.06
CA SER A 8 2.57 3.94 4.27
C SER A 8 1.24 3.26 4.00
N VAL A 9 1.05 2.10 4.64
CA VAL A 9 -0.13 1.26 4.46
C VAL A 9 -0.76 0.97 5.81
N PRO A 10 -1.21 2.00 6.57
CA PRO A 10 -1.79 1.80 7.89
C PRO A 10 -3.02 0.89 7.86
N ASN A 11 -3.19 0.14 8.94
CA ASN A 11 -4.28 -0.82 9.10
C ASN A 11 -5.11 -0.43 10.31
N PHE A 12 -6.39 -0.19 10.09
CA PHE A 12 -7.31 0.20 11.15
C PHE A 12 -8.36 -0.89 11.38
N SER A 13 -8.68 -1.12 12.65
CA SER A 13 -9.69 -2.07 13.11
C SER A 13 -11.10 -1.50 12.91
N GLU A 14 -11.45 -1.22 11.65
CA GLU A 14 -12.76 -0.76 11.19
C GLU A 14 -12.92 -1.15 9.72
N GLY A 15 -14.02 -1.78 9.33
CA GLY A 15 -14.31 -2.16 7.95
C GLY A 15 -15.79 -2.14 7.59
N SER A 16 -16.66 -1.64 8.48
CA SER A 16 -18.12 -1.71 8.35
C SER A 16 -18.83 -0.36 8.39
N ARG A 17 -18.22 0.69 8.95
CA ARG A 17 -18.76 2.05 9.08
C ARG A 17 -18.13 3.01 8.06
N PRO A 18 -18.75 3.23 6.88
CA PRO A 18 -18.15 4.01 5.80
C PRO A 18 -17.82 5.46 6.20
N GLU A 19 -18.63 6.05 7.08
CA GLU A 19 -18.43 7.40 7.60
C GLU A 19 -17.18 7.52 8.47
N VAL A 20 -16.89 6.51 9.29
CA VAL A 20 -15.68 6.46 10.12
C VAL A 20 -14.46 6.22 9.24
N ILE A 21 -14.55 5.30 8.28
CA ILE A 21 -13.49 5.03 7.31
C ILE A 21 -13.13 6.30 6.53
N ALA A 22 -14.13 7.02 6.03
CA ALA A 22 -13.93 8.27 5.29
C ALA A 22 -13.27 9.35 6.15
N GLN A 23 -13.59 9.44 7.44
CA GLN A 23 -12.95 10.39 8.36
C GLN A 23 -11.49 10.04 8.64
N VAL A 24 -11.21 8.76 8.90
CA VAL A 24 -9.84 8.29 9.13
C VAL A 24 -8.96 8.47 7.88
N ALA A 25 -9.49 8.17 6.70
CA ALA A 25 -8.81 8.43 5.43
C ALA A 25 -8.66 9.94 5.16
N GLY A 26 -9.70 10.73 5.40
CA GLY A 26 -9.68 12.18 5.21
C GLY A 26 -8.69 12.90 6.12
N ALA A 27 -8.47 12.41 7.34
CA ALA A 27 -7.46 12.94 8.25
C ALA A 27 -6.02 12.77 7.70
N ALA A 28 -5.80 11.83 6.77
CA ALA A 28 -4.51 11.64 6.10
C ALA A 28 -4.26 12.58 4.91
N ALA A 29 -5.17 13.51 4.60
CA ALA A 29 -5.12 14.32 3.38
C ALA A 29 -3.93 15.30 3.26
N ARG A 30 -3.09 15.46 4.31
CA ARG A 30 -1.80 16.15 4.16
C ARG A 30 -0.85 15.44 3.20
N ALA A 31 -0.93 14.10 3.16
CA ALA A 31 -0.26 13.28 2.17
C ALA A 31 -1.27 12.78 1.12
N HIS A 32 -0.80 12.02 0.14
CA HIS A 32 -1.65 11.49 -0.92
C HIS A 32 -2.27 10.16 -0.52
N VAL A 33 -3.59 10.14 -0.27
CA VAL A 33 -4.35 8.89 -0.16
C VAL A 33 -4.45 8.24 -1.54
N LEU A 34 -3.83 7.08 -1.69
CA LEU A 34 -3.76 6.32 -2.93
C LEU A 34 -4.92 5.33 -3.07
N ASP A 35 -5.31 4.71 -1.96
CA ASP A 35 -6.33 3.66 -1.91
C ASP A 35 -6.92 3.52 -0.51
N VAL A 36 -8.19 3.10 -0.43
CA VAL A 36 -8.91 2.79 0.81
C VAL A 36 -9.64 1.46 0.60
N ASP A 37 -9.05 0.38 1.12
CA ASP A 37 -9.55 -0.98 0.93
C ASP A 37 -10.16 -1.49 2.24
N ALA A 38 -11.49 -1.40 2.34
CA ALA A 38 -12.25 -1.81 3.51
C ALA A 38 -12.83 -3.22 3.31
N ASP A 39 -12.65 -4.06 4.32
CA ASP A 39 -13.16 -5.43 4.36
C ASP A 39 -14.05 -5.60 5.60
N ALA A 40 -15.35 -5.78 5.37
CA ALA A 40 -16.33 -5.96 6.43
C ALA A 40 -16.25 -7.34 7.10
N ASP A 41 -15.83 -8.40 6.39
CA ASP A 41 -15.68 -9.74 6.96
C ASP A 41 -14.52 -9.75 7.98
N HIS A 42 -13.42 -9.06 7.63
CA HIS A 42 -12.28 -8.86 8.53
C HIS A 42 -12.48 -7.71 9.52
N ASN A 43 -13.50 -6.87 9.29
CA ASN A 43 -13.76 -5.59 9.95
C ASN A 43 -12.48 -4.75 10.06
N ARG A 44 -11.82 -4.56 8.91
CA ARG A 44 -10.52 -3.88 8.81
C ARG A 44 -10.46 -3.06 7.54
N VAL A 45 -9.81 -1.91 7.62
CA VAL A 45 -9.49 -1.07 6.47
C VAL A 45 -7.98 -0.92 6.35
N VAL A 46 -7.52 -1.05 5.11
CA VAL A 46 -6.16 -0.77 4.70
C VAL A 46 -6.18 0.52 3.91
N ILE A 47 -5.47 1.53 4.39
CA ILE A 47 -5.36 2.81 3.69
C ILE A 47 -3.95 2.90 3.14
N SER A 48 -3.80 3.10 1.83
CA SER A 48 -2.50 3.30 1.20
C SER A 48 -2.28 4.80 1.02
N ILE A 49 -1.16 5.32 1.53
CA ILE A 49 -0.82 6.74 1.55
C ILE A 49 0.60 6.89 1.02
N ALA A 50 0.88 7.94 0.24
CA ALA A 50 2.24 8.29 -0.15
C ALA A 50 2.54 9.78 0.05
N GLY A 51 3.79 10.07 0.39
CA GLY A 51 4.26 11.44 0.58
C GLY A 51 5.73 11.50 1.00
N GLN A 52 6.26 12.71 1.05
CA GLN A 52 7.55 13.02 1.65
C GLN A 52 7.45 13.01 3.18
N GLN A 53 8.61 12.96 3.84
CA GLN A 53 8.72 12.77 5.29
C GLN A 53 7.77 13.66 6.11
N HIS A 54 7.76 14.97 5.86
CA HIS A 54 6.97 15.90 6.68
C HIS A 54 5.47 15.60 6.58
N ASP A 55 4.94 15.59 5.36
CA ASP A 55 3.52 15.44 5.11
C ASP A 55 3.02 14.02 5.43
N LEU A 56 3.87 13.00 5.23
CA LEU A 56 3.56 11.63 5.61
C LEU A 56 3.47 11.46 7.13
N VAL A 57 4.39 12.05 7.90
CA VAL A 57 4.31 11.99 9.38
C VAL A 57 3.01 12.61 9.86
N ASP A 58 2.71 13.83 9.40
CA ASP A 58 1.49 14.53 9.81
C ASP A 58 0.23 13.75 9.44
N ALA A 59 0.16 13.22 8.21
CA ALA A 59 -0.97 12.43 7.73
C ALA A 59 -1.18 11.16 8.56
N LEU A 60 -0.11 10.44 8.89
CA LEU A 60 -0.20 9.21 9.67
C LEU A 60 -0.63 9.47 11.11
N VAL A 61 -0.04 10.48 11.76
CA VAL A 61 -0.40 10.84 13.13
C VAL A 61 -1.87 11.28 13.18
N ALA A 62 -2.30 12.17 12.28
CA ALA A 62 -3.68 12.65 12.24
C ALA A 62 -4.69 11.52 11.96
N SER A 63 -4.35 10.58 11.06
CA SER A 63 -5.20 9.42 10.77
C SER A 63 -5.32 8.49 11.97
N VAL A 64 -4.22 8.26 12.72
CA VAL A 64 -4.24 7.46 13.95
C VAL A 64 -5.03 8.16 15.06
N GLU A 65 -4.84 9.46 15.26
CA GLU A 65 -5.64 10.26 16.21
C GLU A 65 -7.13 10.13 15.92
N MET A 66 -7.53 10.37 14.67
CA MET A 66 -8.92 10.24 14.22
C MET A 66 -9.46 8.82 14.46
N ALA A 67 -8.66 7.79 14.20
CA ALA A 67 -9.07 6.41 14.46
C ALA A 67 -9.31 6.17 15.95
N VAL A 68 -8.38 6.60 16.82
CA VAL A 68 -8.48 6.47 18.29
C VAL A 68 -9.71 7.18 18.84
N GLU A 69 -10.09 8.33 18.27
CA GLU A 69 -11.29 9.07 18.67
C GLU A 69 -12.60 8.39 18.24
N ARG A 70 -12.61 7.68 17.10
CA ARG A 70 -13.84 7.18 16.46
C ARG A 70 -14.09 5.68 16.64
N ILE A 71 -13.11 4.93 17.10
CA ILE A 71 -13.16 3.47 17.17
C ILE A 71 -12.86 3.02 18.60
N ASP A 72 -13.73 2.19 19.16
CA ASP A 72 -13.50 1.49 20.42
C ASP A 72 -13.18 0.01 20.14
N ILE A 73 -11.95 -0.41 20.45
CA ILE A 73 -11.49 -1.78 20.21
C ILE A 73 -12.26 -2.83 21.02
N ARG A 74 -12.93 -2.43 22.11
CA ARG A 74 -13.73 -3.32 22.96
C ARG A 74 -15.02 -3.74 22.27
N GLU A 75 -15.52 -2.91 21.36
CA GLU A 75 -16.74 -3.16 20.58
C GLU A 75 -16.43 -3.83 19.23
N HIS A 76 -15.16 -3.79 18.80
CA HIS A 76 -14.71 -4.35 17.54
C HIS A 76 -14.91 -5.87 17.45
N ARG A 77 -15.56 -6.30 16.35
CA ARG A 77 -15.71 -7.72 15.99
C ARG A 77 -15.22 -7.93 14.57
N GLY A 78 -14.14 -8.68 14.41
CA GLY A 78 -13.58 -9.06 13.11
C GLY A 78 -12.73 -10.32 13.23
N VAL A 79 -12.57 -11.07 12.14
CA VAL A 79 -11.82 -12.34 12.15
C VAL A 79 -10.30 -12.14 12.13
N HIS A 80 -9.83 -10.95 11.75
CA HIS A 80 -8.40 -10.66 11.64
C HIS A 80 -7.77 -10.39 13.03
N PRO A 81 -6.59 -10.98 13.35
CA PRO A 81 -5.85 -10.63 14.56
C PRO A 81 -5.49 -9.15 14.58
N ARG A 82 -5.61 -8.50 15.73
CA ARG A 82 -5.31 -7.08 15.93
C ARG A 82 -4.73 -6.81 17.30
N VAL A 83 -3.87 -5.80 17.38
CA VAL A 83 -3.23 -5.26 18.60
C VAL A 83 -3.97 -4.02 19.11
N GLY A 84 -4.57 -3.24 18.20
CA GLY A 84 -5.29 -2.03 18.56
C GLY A 84 -6.13 -1.45 17.42
N VAL A 85 -6.64 -0.24 17.65
CA VAL A 85 -7.44 0.52 16.69
C VAL A 85 -6.64 0.82 15.43
N ALA A 86 -5.44 1.36 15.58
CA ALA A 86 -4.42 1.36 14.55
C ALA A 86 -3.51 0.15 14.80
N ASP A 87 -3.72 -0.95 14.07
CA ASP A 87 -2.99 -2.21 14.31
C ASP A 87 -1.54 -2.09 13.88
N VAL A 88 -1.32 -1.69 12.62
CA VAL A 88 0.01 -1.61 12.00
C VAL A 88 0.13 -0.35 11.16
N VAL A 89 1.23 0.38 11.33
CA VAL A 89 1.56 1.61 10.57
C VAL A 89 2.98 1.44 9.98
N PRO A 90 3.12 0.83 8.78
CA PRO A 90 4.42 0.65 8.14
C PRO A 90 4.86 1.89 7.37
N VAL A 91 6.15 2.17 7.33
CA VAL A 91 6.78 3.10 6.40
C VAL A 91 7.63 2.31 5.40
N VAL A 92 7.38 2.53 4.12
CA VAL A 92 7.97 1.81 2.99
C VAL A 92 8.70 2.80 2.10
N PRO A 93 10.01 2.66 1.88
CA PRO A 93 10.72 3.54 0.96
C PRO A 93 10.30 3.25 -0.48
N LEU A 94 10.05 4.32 -1.26
CA LEU A 94 9.80 4.24 -2.69
C LEU A 94 10.94 4.89 -3.49
N GLY A 95 11.15 4.41 -4.72
CA GLY A 95 12.15 4.95 -5.62
C GLY A 95 13.56 4.93 -5.01
N GLY A 96 14.17 6.11 -4.88
CA GLY A 96 15.52 6.27 -4.30
C GLY A 96 15.57 6.40 -2.78
N ALA A 97 14.42 6.37 -2.09
CA ALA A 97 14.38 6.45 -0.64
C ALA A 97 15.03 5.22 0.02
N THR A 98 15.56 5.38 1.24
CA THR A 98 16.27 4.31 1.94
C THR A 98 15.45 3.72 3.08
N LEU A 99 15.69 2.46 3.40
CA LEU A 99 15.13 1.83 4.61
C LEU A 99 15.57 2.54 5.90
N ARG A 100 16.77 3.14 5.92
CA ARG A 100 17.24 3.94 7.05
C ARG A 100 16.34 5.17 7.26
N ALA A 101 16.03 5.90 6.20
CA ALA A 101 15.11 7.04 6.27
C ALA A 101 13.70 6.60 6.66
N ALA A 102 13.21 5.47 6.13
CA ALA A 102 11.91 4.90 6.55
C ALA A 102 11.90 4.53 8.05
N ARG A 103 13.00 4.00 8.59
CA ARG A 103 13.17 3.76 10.04
C ARG A 103 13.08 5.06 10.82
N GLU A 104 13.78 6.12 10.40
CA GLU A 104 13.76 7.41 11.07
C GLU A 104 12.33 7.98 11.11
N ILE A 105 11.60 7.93 9.99
CA ILE A 105 10.19 8.35 9.92
C ILE A 105 9.32 7.51 10.87
N ALA A 106 9.47 6.19 10.88
CA ALA A 106 8.70 5.31 11.76
C ALA A 106 8.87 5.69 13.24
N HIS A 107 10.08 6.05 13.68
CA HIS A 107 10.32 6.49 15.06
C HIS A 107 9.66 7.84 15.36
N VAL A 108 9.71 8.79 14.43
CA VAL A 108 9.03 10.08 14.58
C VAL A 108 7.52 9.91 14.67
N VAL A 109 6.94 9.07 13.81
CA VAL A 109 5.50 8.73 13.85
C VAL A 109 5.15 8.10 15.20
N GLY A 110 5.93 7.13 15.67
CA GLY A 110 5.69 6.49 16.97
C GLY A 110 5.76 7.45 18.15
N ASP A 111 6.78 8.31 18.22
CA ASP A 111 6.92 9.32 19.29
C ASP A 111 5.73 10.29 19.29
N GLN A 112 5.28 10.75 18.11
CA GLN A 112 4.12 11.63 18.02
C GLN A 112 2.80 10.94 18.39
N ILE A 113 2.57 9.70 17.94
CA ILE A 113 1.38 8.94 18.33
C ILE A 113 1.31 8.79 19.85
N TRP A 114 2.41 8.35 20.48
CA TRP A 114 2.48 8.22 21.94
C TRP A 114 2.14 9.54 22.65
N ARG A 115 2.81 10.64 22.27
CA ARG A 115 2.62 11.95 22.93
C ARG A 115 1.19 12.48 22.85
N ARG A 116 0.51 12.24 21.72
CA ARG A 116 -0.79 12.84 21.45
C ARG A 116 -1.96 11.95 21.89
N THR A 117 -1.82 10.63 21.74
CA THR A 117 -2.91 9.68 22.00
C THR A 117 -2.72 8.85 23.27
N HIS A 118 -1.52 8.82 23.84
CA HIS A 118 -1.14 7.92 24.94
C HIS A 118 -1.39 6.43 24.62
N VAL A 119 -1.41 6.06 23.34
CA VAL A 119 -1.47 4.65 22.90
C VAL A 119 -0.05 4.06 22.92
N PRO A 120 0.20 2.94 23.63
CA PRO A 120 1.51 2.29 23.64
C PRO A 120 1.97 1.90 22.23
N VAL A 121 3.26 2.12 21.96
CA VAL A 121 3.85 1.93 20.62
C VAL A 121 4.88 0.81 20.65
N TYR A 122 4.71 -0.13 19.73
CA TYR A 122 5.71 -1.15 19.40
C TYR A 122 6.39 -0.80 18.09
N PHE A 123 7.72 -0.83 18.07
CA PHE A 123 8.47 -0.77 16.81
C PHE A 123 8.75 -2.17 16.27
N TYR A 124 8.61 -2.34 14.94
CA TYR A 124 8.81 -3.64 14.28
C TYR A 124 9.55 -3.54 12.94
N GLY A 125 10.01 -4.69 12.45
CA GLY A 125 10.63 -4.83 11.13
C GLY A 125 12.04 -4.23 11.05
N TYR A 126 12.24 -3.24 10.19
CA TYR A 126 13.49 -2.50 10.11
C TYR A 126 13.51 -1.28 11.05
N ALA A 127 12.39 -0.97 11.71
CA ALA A 127 12.42 0.03 12.78
C ALA A 127 13.13 -0.54 14.01
N GLU A 128 12.76 -1.76 14.41
CA GLU A 128 13.41 -2.56 15.45
C GLU A 128 13.33 -4.04 15.07
N SER A 129 14.26 -4.88 15.54
CA SER A 129 14.38 -6.31 15.17
C SER A 129 13.23 -7.21 15.64
N ASN A 130 12.15 -6.64 16.15
CA ASN A 130 10.95 -7.36 16.57
C ASN A 130 10.05 -7.70 15.37
N THR A 131 9.42 -8.86 15.39
CA THR A 131 8.38 -9.21 14.41
C THR A 131 6.99 -8.90 14.95
N LEU A 132 6.01 -8.67 14.06
CA LEU A 132 4.60 -8.56 14.46
C LEU A 132 4.10 -9.82 15.18
N ALA A 133 4.68 -10.99 14.86
CA ALA A 133 4.35 -12.24 15.54
C ALA A 133 4.84 -12.25 17.00
N ASP A 134 6.03 -11.71 17.28
CA ASP A 134 6.56 -11.61 18.64
C ASP A 134 5.76 -10.62 19.50
N ILE A 135 5.39 -9.48 18.92
CA ILE A 135 4.54 -8.48 19.57
C ILE A 135 3.16 -9.09 19.89
N ARG A 136 2.51 -9.72 18.91
CA ARG A 136 1.21 -10.39 19.12
C ARG A 136 1.26 -11.56 20.09
N ALA A 137 2.43 -12.17 20.28
CA ALA A 137 2.67 -13.22 21.25
C ALA A 137 3.03 -12.70 22.66
N GLY A 138 3.11 -11.38 22.86
CA GLY A 138 3.44 -10.77 24.15
C GLY A 138 4.90 -10.98 24.60
N ARG A 139 5.82 -11.24 23.66
CA ARG A 139 7.24 -11.50 23.95
C ARG A 139 8.09 -10.23 24.06
N VAL A 140 7.50 -9.09 23.70
CA VAL A 140 8.15 -7.79 23.60
C VAL A 140 7.31 -6.80 24.41
N ALA A 141 7.96 -5.88 25.11
CA ALA A 141 7.28 -4.76 25.76
C ALA A 141 7.17 -3.55 24.78
N PRO A 142 6.20 -2.65 24.95
CA PRO A 142 6.14 -1.42 24.17
C PRO A 142 7.45 -0.65 24.28
N ALA A 143 7.89 -0.06 23.17
CA ALA A 143 9.07 0.82 23.17
C ALA A 143 8.73 2.20 23.76
N LEU A 144 7.47 2.64 23.59
CA LEU A 144 6.95 3.88 24.16
C LEU A 144 5.63 3.59 24.88
N GLY A 145 5.46 4.20 26.06
CA GLY A 145 4.26 4.09 26.87
C GLY A 145 4.24 2.93 27.86
N ASP A 146 3.10 2.74 28.49
CA ASP A 146 2.91 1.74 29.55
C ASP A 146 2.83 0.31 28.99
N PRO A 147 3.27 -0.71 29.77
CA PRO A 147 3.15 -2.12 29.35
C PRO A 147 1.70 -2.58 29.15
N SER A 148 0.74 -1.91 29.77
CA SER A 148 -0.68 -2.23 29.62
C SER A 148 -1.27 -1.53 28.39
N PRO A 149 -2.10 -2.21 27.58
CA PRO A 149 -2.72 -1.59 26.41
C PRO A 149 -3.68 -0.46 26.81
N HIS A 150 -3.84 0.52 25.92
CA HIS A 150 -4.82 1.58 26.09
C HIS A 150 -6.24 0.98 26.15
N PRO A 151 -7.11 1.37 27.12
CA PRO A 151 -8.38 0.68 27.37
C PRO A 151 -9.32 0.58 26.16
N THR A 152 -9.39 1.62 25.32
CA THR A 152 -10.26 1.70 24.14
C THR A 152 -9.52 1.57 22.81
N ALA A 153 -8.19 1.69 22.83
CA ALA A 153 -7.39 1.80 21.60
C ALA A 153 -6.39 0.65 21.42
N GLY A 154 -6.12 -0.13 22.46
CA GLY A 154 -5.11 -1.19 22.43
C GLY A 154 -3.70 -0.62 22.38
N ALA A 155 -2.90 -1.12 21.43
CA ALA A 155 -1.57 -0.59 21.13
C ALA A 155 -1.36 -0.53 19.61
N VAL A 156 -0.34 0.20 19.17
CA VAL A 156 -0.01 0.38 17.74
C VAL A 156 1.36 -0.21 17.41
N CYS A 157 1.46 -0.92 16.28
CA CYS A 157 2.74 -1.39 15.76
C CYS A 157 3.22 -0.46 14.63
N VAL A 158 4.23 0.37 14.89
CA VAL A 158 4.82 1.25 13.88
C VAL A 158 6.12 0.63 13.36
N GLY A 159 6.37 0.65 12.06
CA GLY A 159 7.55 -0.04 11.53
C GLY A 159 8.07 0.51 10.23
N ALA A 160 9.24 0.03 9.84
CA ALA A 160 9.79 0.24 8.51
C ALA A 160 9.95 -1.11 7.82
N ARG A 161 9.62 -1.20 6.52
CA ARG A 161 9.73 -2.44 5.76
C ARG A 161 9.92 -2.20 4.28
N LEU A 162 10.33 -3.25 3.57
CA LEU A 162 10.23 -3.30 2.11
C LEU A 162 8.77 -3.48 1.66
N PRO A 163 8.47 -3.26 0.37
CA PRO A 163 7.17 -3.54 -0.20
C PRO A 163 6.69 -4.96 0.10
N LEU A 164 5.38 -5.09 0.30
CA LEU A 164 4.71 -6.34 0.69
C LEU A 164 3.40 -6.39 -0.08
N VAL A 165 3.05 -7.57 -0.60
CA VAL A 165 1.75 -7.82 -1.23
C VAL A 165 0.93 -8.72 -0.32
N ALA A 166 -0.26 -8.26 0.07
CA ALA A 166 -1.26 -9.07 0.74
C ALA A 166 -2.10 -9.79 -0.33
N PHE A 167 -1.97 -11.10 -0.40
CA PHE A 167 -2.54 -11.95 -1.44
C PHE A 167 -3.38 -13.06 -0.81
N ASN A 168 -4.68 -13.05 -1.10
CA ASN A 168 -5.64 -13.99 -0.56
C ASN A 168 -6.18 -14.89 -1.67
N VAL A 169 -6.49 -16.13 -1.32
CA VAL A 169 -7.16 -17.10 -2.21
C VAL A 169 -8.22 -17.87 -1.44
N LEU A 170 -9.29 -18.29 -2.12
CA LEU A 170 -10.25 -19.24 -1.59
C LEU A 170 -9.81 -20.68 -1.87
N LEU A 171 -10.09 -21.57 -0.92
CA LEU A 171 -9.73 -22.98 -0.95
C LEU A 171 -11.01 -23.84 -0.87
N PRO A 172 -11.70 -24.08 -1.99
CA PRO A 172 -13.01 -24.76 -1.99
C PRO A 172 -12.94 -26.21 -1.52
N ASP A 173 -11.81 -26.89 -1.79
CA ASP A 173 -11.67 -28.34 -1.56
C ASP A 173 -10.99 -28.69 -0.22
N LEU A 174 -10.73 -27.70 0.63
CA LEU A 174 -10.07 -27.92 1.92
C LEU A 174 -11.00 -27.54 3.06
N ASP A 175 -11.00 -28.37 4.11
CA ASP A 175 -11.55 -27.98 5.40
C ASP A 175 -10.55 -27.08 6.16
N VAL A 176 -10.98 -26.54 7.31
CA VAL A 176 -10.14 -25.62 8.10
C VAL A 176 -8.83 -26.27 8.53
N ASN A 177 -8.82 -27.58 8.78
CA ASN A 177 -7.64 -28.29 9.25
C ASN A 177 -6.63 -28.50 8.12
N GLY A 178 -7.10 -28.93 6.95
CA GLY A 178 -6.32 -29.05 5.73
C GLY A 178 -5.75 -27.70 5.32
N ALA A 179 -6.56 -26.63 5.33
CA ALA A 179 -6.12 -25.29 5.03
C ALA A 179 -5.06 -24.77 6.03
N ARG A 180 -5.21 -25.05 7.33
CA ARG A 180 -4.17 -24.74 8.34
C ARG A 180 -2.89 -25.52 8.13
N GLY A 181 -2.98 -26.79 7.74
CA GLY A 181 -1.84 -27.61 7.35
C GLY A 181 -1.10 -27.03 6.15
N LEU A 182 -1.85 -26.68 5.10
CA LEU A 182 -1.33 -26.01 3.90
C LEU A 182 -0.65 -24.68 4.26
N ALA A 183 -1.33 -23.79 4.98
CA ALA A 183 -0.78 -22.50 5.39
C ALA A 183 0.53 -22.67 6.17
N ARG A 184 0.60 -23.62 7.10
CA ARG A 184 1.84 -23.93 7.83
C ARG A 184 2.94 -24.35 6.87
N SER A 185 2.67 -25.28 5.95
CA SER A 185 3.67 -25.76 5.00
C SER A 185 4.18 -24.71 4.00
N LEU A 186 3.46 -23.59 3.82
CA LEU A 186 3.85 -22.49 2.93
C LEU A 186 4.75 -21.46 3.63
N ARG A 187 4.65 -21.31 4.96
CA ARG A 187 5.36 -20.25 5.70
C ARG A 187 6.88 -20.45 5.67
N GLU A 188 7.61 -19.36 5.46
CA GLU A 188 9.08 -19.34 5.57
C GLU A 188 9.54 -19.83 6.95
N SER A 189 8.82 -19.45 8.01
CA SER A 189 9.15 -19.82 9.41
C SER A 189 9.19 -21.33 9.70
N THR A 190 8.63 -22.13 8.80
CA THR A 190 8.56 -23.60 8.90
C THR A 190 9.23 -24.28 7.71
N GLY A 191 10.12 -23.57 6.99
CA GLY A 191 10.87 -24.08 5.85
C GLY A 191 10.10 -24.13 4.54
N GLY A 192 8.97 -23.40 4.43
CA GLY A 192 8.19 -23.26 3.22
C GLY A 192 8.79 -22.26 2.22
N LEU A 193 7.92 -21.57 1.49
CA LEU A 193 8.33 -20.58 0.49
C LEU A 193 8.99 -19.38 1.17
N ARG A 194 10.09 -18.87 0.58
CA ARG A 194 10.76 -17.67 1.08
C ARG A 194 9.85 -16.46 0.95
N GLY A 195 9.81 -15.62 1.97
CA GLY A 195 9.03 -14.39 1.94
C GLY A 195 7.53 -14.58 2.12
N VAL A 196 7.08 -15.75 2.58
CA VAL A 196 5.65 -16.06 2.76
C VAL A 196 5.28 -16.16 4.24
N GLN A 197 4.31 -15.36 4.65
CA GLN A 197 3.49 -15.61 5.84
C GLN A 197 2.08 -15.98 5.38
N ALA A 198 1.41 -16.88 6.11
CA ALA A 198 0.09 -17.36 5.72
C ALA A 198 -0.81 -17.57 6.94
N LEU A 199 -2.07 -17.15 6.87
CA LEU A 199 -3.14 -17.39 7.85
C LEU A 199 -4.35 -18.00 7.14
N VAL A 200 -5.23 -18.62 7.93
CA VAL A 200 -6.46 -19.22 7.42
C VAL A 200 -7.64 -18.61 8.15
N PHE A 201 -8.60 -18.13 7.38
CA PHE A 201 -9.84 -17.56 7.88
C PHE A 201 -11.04 -18.38 7.39
N GLN A 202 -12.02 -18.53 8.25
CA GLN A 202 -13.35 -19.00 7.86
C GLN A 202 -14.22 -17.76 7.67
N LEU A 203 -14.65 -17.53 6.43
CA LEU A 203 -15.51 -16.42 6.04
C LEU A 203 -17.00 -16.83 6.13
N PRO A 204 -17.94 -15.87 6.07
CA PRO A 204 -19.36 -16.19 5.98
C PRO A 204 -19.67 -17.15 4.83
N GLY A 205 -20.62 -18.06 5.08
CA GLY A 205 -20.98 -19.13 4.15
C GLY A 205 -20.06 -20.35 4.19
N GLY A 206 -19.17 -20.47 5.19
CA GLY A 206 -18.29 -21.63 5.36
C GLY A 206 -17.10 -21.66 4.40
N ARG A 207 -16.87 -20.56 3.66
CA ARG A 207 -15.74 -20.42 2.73
C ARG A 207 -14.44 -20.33 3.50
N ILE A 208 -13.41 -21.02 3.02
CA ILE A 208 -12.09 -21.00 3.63
C ILE A 208 -11.16 -20.15 2.78
N GLN A 209 -10.56 -19.14 3.41
CA GLN A 209 -9.61 -18.25 2.78
C GLN A 209 -8.22 -18.49 3.33
N LEU A 210 -7.25 -18.67 2.43
CA LEU A 210 -5.83 -18.60 2.73
C LEU A 210 -5.37 -17.16 2.47
N SER A 211 -5.04 -16.45 3.54
CA SER A 211 -4.52 -15.10 3.48
C SER A 211 -3.01 -15.10 3.62
N MET A 212 -2.30 -14.43 2.70
CA MET A 212 -0.84 -14.46 2.66
C MET A 212 -0.26 -13.06 2.59
N ASN A 213 0.85 -12.86 3.29
CA ASN A 213 1.72 -11.69 3.11
C ASN A 213 2.99 -12.14 2.40
N LEU A 214 3.27 -11.53 1.26
CA LEU A 214 4.44 -11.79 0.42
C LEU A 214 5.41 -10.61 0.54
N PHE A 215 6.57 -10.81 1.17
CA PHE A 215 7.52 -9.73 1.51
C PHE A 215 8.91 -9.88 0.88
N ARG A 216 9.11 -10.90 0.04
CA ARG A 216 10.29 -11.07 -0.83
C ARG A 216 9.83 -11.18 -2.29
N LEU A 217 9.23 -10.11 -2.80
CA LEU A 217 8.50 -10.11 -4.08
C LEU A 217 9.36 -10.52 -5.30
N GLY A 218 10.67 -10.28 -5.26
CA GLY A 218 11.59 -10.74 -6.32
C GLY A 218 11.91 -12.24 -6.29
N GLU A 219 11.63 -12.92 -5.16
CA GLU A 219 11.85 -14.36 -5.00
C GLU A 219 10.54 -15.14 -5.06
N THR A 220 9.47 -14.60 -4.46
CA THR A 220 8.16 -15.26 -4.36
C THR A 220 7.05 -14.24 -4.60
N PRO A 221 6.82 -13.86 -5.87
CA PRO A 221 5.66 -13.05 -6.26
C PRO A 221 4.35 -13.85 -6.18
N PRO A 222 3.17 -13.21 -6.28
CA PRO A 222 1.88 -13.90 -6.29
C PRO A 222 1.79 -15.05 -7.30
N SER A 223 2.35 -14.87 -8.51
CA SER A 223 2.39 -15.92 -9.54
C SER A 223 3.13 -17.19 -9.08
N ALA A 224 4.25 -17.05 -8.37
CA ALA A 224 5.01 -18.19 -7.85
C ALA A 224 4.23 -18.94 -6.77
N VAL A 225 3.46 -18.24 -5.94
CA VAL A 225 2.58 -18.86 -4.94
C VAL A 225 1.45 -19.64 -5.61
N ILE A 226 0.81 -19.06 -6.63
CA ILE A 226 -0.23 -19.75 -7.41
C ILE A 226 0.33 -21.03 -8.02
N SER A 227 1.47 -20.96 -8.70
CA SER A 227 2.11 -22.14 -9.30
C SER A 227 2.48 -23.20 -8.25
N GLU A 228 2.90 -22.81 -7.05
CA GLU A 228 3.18 -23.76 -5.97
C GLU A 228 1.91 -24.43 -5.44
N LEU A 229 0.79 -23.70 -5.33
CA LEU A 229 -0.50 -24.26 -4.94
C LEU A 229 -1.00 -25.27 -5.99
N GLU A 230 -0.94 -24.90 -7.27
CA GLU A 230 -1.27 -25.78 -8.40
C GLU A 230 -0.40 -27.04 -8.42
N ARG A 231 0.91 -26.90 -8.22
CA ARG A 231 1.85 -28.03 -8.14
C ARG A 231 1.52 -29.00 -7.01
N ARG A 232 0.93 -28.50 -5.92
CA ARG A 232 0.46 -29.31 -4.78
C ARG A 232 -0.94 -29.90 -5.00
N GLY A 233 -1.57 -29.66 -6.15
CA GLY A 233 -2.92 -30.12 -6.45
C GLY A 233 -3.99 -29.38 -5.64
N VAL A 234 -3.70 -28.16 -5.19
CA VAL A 234 -4.67 -27.34 -4.44
C VAL A 234 -5.47 -26.49 -5.43
N SER A 235 -6.78 -26.69 -5.46
CA SER A 235 -7.69 -25.81 -6.18
C SER A 235 -7.72 -24.42 -5.53
N VAL A 236 -7.57 -23.39 -6.35
CA VAL A 236 -7.51 -21.99 -5.95
C VAL A 236 -8.64 -21.24 -6.65
N GLU A 237 -9.44 -20.52 -5.88
CA GLU A 237 -10.49 -19.64 -6.40
C GLU A 237 -10.31 -18.20 -5.94
N ALA A 238 -10.90 -17.27 -6.69
CA ALA A 238 -11.00 -15.85 -6.36
C ALA A 238 -9.70 -15.23 -5.80
N PRO A 239 -8.57 -15.29 -6.54
CA PRO A 239 -7.34 -14.66 -6.10
C PRO A 239 -7.55 -13.15 -5.95
N GLN A 240 -7.14 -12.61 -4.82
CA GLN A 240 -7.41 -11.23 -4.42
C GLN A 240 -6.16 -10.56 -3.88
N ILE A 241 -5.93 -9.33 -4.30
CA ILE A 241 -4.97 -8.42 -3.67
C ILE A 241 -5.71 -7.54 -2.68
N ILE A 242 -5.15 -7.39 -1.47
CA ILE A 242 -5.60 -6.40 -0.48
C ILE A 242 -4.68 -5.18 -0.55
N GLY A 243 -5.26 -4.00 -0.73
CA GLY A 243 -4.57 -2.75 -1.06
C GLY A 243 -3.99 -2.76 -2.49
N LEU A 244 -2.79 -2.19 -2.63
CA LEU A 244 -2.10 -2.00 -3.90
C LEU A 244 -0.98 -3.03 -4.13
N CYS A 245 -0.69 -3.32 -5.39
CA CYS A 245 0.35 -4.24 -5.84
C CYS A 245 1.35 -3.52 -6.75
N PRO A 246 2.67 -3.67 -6.53
CA PRO A 246 3.68 -3.20 -7.49
C PRO A 246 3.48 -3.85 -8.86
N ALA A 247 3.48 -3.04 -9.92
CA ALA A 247 3.23 -3.49 -11.29
C ALA A 247 4.16 -4.62 -11.74
N ALA A 248 5.40 -4.62 -11.26
CA ALA A 248 6.41 -5.63 -11.62
C ALA A 248 6.06 -7.07 -11.17
N VAL A 249 5.16 -7.25 -10.20
CA VAL A 249 4.74 -8.56 -9.69
C VAL A 249 3.23 -8.78 -9.78
N ALA A 250 2.54 -7.91 -10.52
CA ALA A 250 1.09 -7.94 -10.65
C ALA A 250 0.62 -9.19 -11.42
N THR A 251 -0.43 -9.82 -10.91
CA THR A 251 -1.23 -10.84 -11.60
C THR A 251 -2.60 -10.26 -11.95
N SER A 252 -3.47 -11.02 -12.61
CA SER A 252 -4.86 -10.59 -12.88
C SER A 252 -5.62 -10.12 -11.64
N ALA A 253 -5.33 -10.70 -10.46
CA ALA A 253 -5.86 -10.27 -9.16
C ALA A 253 -5.54 -8.81 -8.77
N ALA A 254 -4.57 -8.18 -9.41
CA ALA A 254 -4.16 -6.79 -9.19
C ALA A 254 -4.76 -5.80 -10.20
N SER A 255 -5.68 -6.23 -11.07
CA SER A 255 -6.32 -5.35 -12.06
C SER A 255 -7.00 -4.17 -11.36
N GLY A 256 -6.66 -2.94 -11.76
CA GLY A 256 -7.14 -1.71 -11.12
C GLY A 256 -6.56 -1.45 -9.73
N ARG A 257 -5.49 -2.13 -9.33
CA ARG A 257 -4.83 -2.02 -8.01
C ARG A 257 -3.31 -1.87 -8.13
N LEU A 258 -2.83 -1.29 -9.22
CA LEU A 258 -1.39 -1.08 -9.46
C LEU A 258 -0.89 0.12 -8.66
N LEU A 259 0.10 -0.08 -7.79
CA LEU A 259 0.68 0.98 -6.96
C LEU A 259 1.13 2.18 -7.80
N GLU A 260 1.87 1.92 -8.87
CA GLU A 260 2.37 2.94 -9.79
C GLU A 260 1.25 3.71 -10.48
N ALA A 261 0.17 3.04 -10.86
CA ALA A 261 -0.98 3.70 -11.47
C ALA A 261 -1.67 4.63 -10.46
N HIS A 262 -1.85 4.18 -9.22
CA HIS A 262 -2.44 5.00 -8.16
C HIS A 262 -1.55 6.18 -7.76
N LEU A 263 -0.22 6.02 -7.76
CA LEU A 263 0.73 7.12 -7.58
C LEU A 263 0.56 8.18 -8.69
N ALA A 264 0.53 7.77 -9.95
CA ALA A 264 0.35 8.71 -11.06
C ALA A 264 -1.03 9.38 -11.03
N ALA A 265 -2.08 8.64 -10.69
CA ALA A 265 -3.44 9.17 -10.56
C ALA A 265 -3.54 10.19 -9.41
N ALA A 266 -2.96 9.90 -8.24
CA ALA A 266 -2.93 10.83 -7.12
C ALA A 266 -2.16 12.11 -7.47
N ALA A 267 -1.03 11.98 -8.18
CA ALA A 267 -0.26 13.14 -8.63
C ALA A 267 -1.04 13.99 -9.66
N ALA A 268 -1.76 13.35 -10.58
CA ALA A 268 -2.64 14.02 -11.54
C ALA A 268 -3.80 14.76 -10.85
N ARG A 269 -4.46 14.14 -9.87
CA ARG A 269 -5.53 14.79 -9.06
C ARG A 269 -4.99 16.00 -8.32
N ARG A 270 -3.84 15.89 -7.66
CA ARG A 270 -3.25 17.05 -6.98
C ARG A 270 -2.87 18.16 -7.96
N GLY A 271 -2.31 17.80 -9.11
CA GLY A 271 -2.04 18.75 -10.19
C GLY A 271 -3.31 19.45 -10.69
N ALA A 272 -4.43 18.74 -10.74
CA ALA A 272 -5.74 19.30 -11.10
C ALA A 272 -6.22 20.32 -10.07
N GLU A 273 -6.18 19.97 -8.78
CA GLU A 273 -6.55 20.87 -7.67
C GLU A 273 -5.71 22.16 -7.70
N LEU A 274 -4.38 22.03 -7.83
CA LEU A 274 -3.47 23.17 -7.91
C LEU A 274 -3.71 24.02 -9.16
N SER A 275 -4.04 23.41 -10.29
CA SER A 275 -4.38 24.13 -11.52
C SER A 275 -5.70 24.90 -11.34
N ALA A 276 -6.74 24.25 -10.83
CA ALA A 276 -8.03 24.88 -10.57
C ALA A 276 -7.92 26.07 -9.61
N ALA A 277 -7.07 25.96 -8.59
CA ALA A 277 -6.82 27.03 -7.62
C ALA A 277 -6.20 28.31 -8.23
N GLN A 278 -5.59 28.25 -9.41
CA GLN A 278 -5.08 29.45 -10.10
C GLN A 278 -6.19 30.32 -10.70
N GLY A 279 -7.38 29.76 -10.94
CA GLY A 279 -8.58 30.53 -11.32
C GLY A 279 -8.65 31.05 -12.75
N TYR A 280 -7.65 30.82 -13.61
CA TYR A 280 -7.71 31.18 -15.04
C TYR A 280 -8.44 30.12 -15.87
N ASP A 281 -9.19 30.53 -16.90
CA ASP A 281 -9.99 29.64 -17.76
C ASP A 281 -9.19 28.45 -18.34
N GLU A 282 -7.95 28.69 -18.76
CA GLU A 282 -7.08 27.65 -19.31
C GLU A 282 -6.67 26.61 -18.24
N HIS A 283 -6.47 27.06 -17.00
CA HIS A 283 -6.08 26.20 -15.87
C HIS A 283 -7.27 25.38 -15.37
N VAL A 284 -8.48 25.94 -15.38
CA VAL A 284 -9.72 25.20 -15.09
C VAL A 284 -9.95 24.10 -16.13
N ARG A 285 -9.75 24.39 -17.42
CA ARG A 285 -9.82 23.36 -18.48
C ARG A 285 -8.73 22.30 -18.35
N LEU A 286 -7.52 22.70 -17.95
CA LEU A 286 -6.44 21.75 -17.66
C LEU A 286 -6.80 20.85 -16.49
N ALA A 287 -7.34 21.40 -15.40
CA ALA A 287 -7.76 20.65 -14.22
C ALA A 287 -8.74 19.52 -14.60
N GLY A 288 -9.79 19.83 -15.37
CA GLY A 288 -10.73 18.80 -15.82
C GLY A 288 -10.08 17.69 -16.67
N ARG A 289 -9.06 18.00 -17.48
CA ARG A 289 -8.29 16.98 -18.22
C ARG A 289 -7.38 16.15 -17.31
N LEU A 290 -6.79 16.77 -16.30
CA LEU A 290 -5.97 16.08 -15.31
C LEU A 290 -6.81 15.12 -14.46
N GLU A 291 -8.02 15.50 -14.06
CA GLU A 291 -8.98 14.61 -13.39
C GLU A 291 -9.34 13.40 -14.24
N GLN A 292 -9.72 13.62 -15.51
CA GLN A 292 -10.01 12.54 -16.45
C GLN A 292 -8.81 11.60 -16.66
N THR A 293 -7.60 12.16 -16.73
CA THR A 293 -6.37 11.39 -16.84
C THR A 293 -6.13 10.56 -15.57
N ALA A 294 -6.37 11.13 -14.39
CA ALA A 294 -6.23 10.44 -13.13
C ALA A 294 -7.20 9.26 -13.00
N ASP A 295 -8.45 9.44 -13.42
CA ASP A 295 -9.46 8.38 -13.39
C ASP A 295 -9.12 7.24 -14.36
N MET A 296 -8.63 7.57 -15.55
CA MET A 296 -8.20 6.57 -16.54
C MET A 296 -6.98 5.78 -16.04
N ILE A 297 -5.95 6.46 -15.52
CA ILE A 297 -4.75 5.78 -15.01
C ILE A 297 -5.10 4.96 -13.77
N GLY A 298 -5.88 5.52 -12.83
CA GLY A 298 -6.23 4.84 -11.57
C GLY A 298 -7.05 3.56 -11.76
N ARG A 299 -7.70 3.38 -12.92
CA ARG A 299 -8.44 2.16 -13.27
C ARG A 299 -7.65 1.22 -14.19
N ALA A 300 -6.38 1.50 -14.44
CA ALA A 300 -5.56 0.69 -15.33
C ALA A 300 -5.50 -0.77 -14.84
N GLY A 301 -5.84 -1.69 -15.73
CA GLY A 301 -5.66 -3.11 -15.52
C GLY A 301 -4.22 -3.55 -15.72
N ILE A 302 -4.03 -4.87 -15.72
CA ILE A 302 -2.72 -5.49 -15.93
C ILE A 302 -2.40 -5.78 -17.40
N GLU A 303 -3.31 -5.45 -18.32
CA GLU A 303 -3.09 -5.66 -19.75
C GLU A 303 -1.89 -4.82 -20.21
N PRO A 304 -0.91 -5.40 -20.92
CA PRO A 304 0.34 -4.70 -21.17
C PRO A 304 0.19 -3.39 -21.98
N GLU A 305 -0.76 -3.33 -22.90
CA GLU A 305 -1.10 -2.10 -23.61
C GLU A 305 -1.62 -0.99 -22.67
N GLN A 306 -2.39 -1.35 -21.65
CA GLN A 306 -2.89 -0.41 -20.64
C GLN A 306 -1.76 0.05 -19.71
N MET A 307 -0.87 -0.87 -19.30
CA MET A 307 0.32 -0.53 -18.52
C MET A 307 1.24 0.43 -19.28
N LEU A 308 1.50 0.16 -20.57
CA LEU A 308 2.31 1.05 -21.42
C LEU A 308 1.65 2.43 -21.58
N SER A 309 0.34 2.48 -21.84
CA SER A 309 -0.41 3.73 -21.94
C SER A 309 -0.31 4.54 -20.62
N SER A 310 -0.49 3.87 -19.48
CA SER A 310 -0.39 4.50 -18.16
C SER A 310 1.03 5.03 -17.89
N ALA A 311 2.06 4.29 -18.30
CA ALA A 311 3.45 4.73 -18.17
C ALA A 311 3.73 5.99 -19.01
N GLU A 312 3.26 6.01 -20.25
CA GLU A 312 3.39 7.16 -21.16
C GLU A 312 2.66 8.40 -20.63
N GLN A 313 1.44 8.23 -20.12
CA GLN A 313 0.65 9.31 -19.55
C GLN A 313 1.30 9.84 -18.27
N ALA A 314 1.71 8.96 -17.35
CA ALA A 314 2.44 9.35 -16.14
C ALA A 314 3.71 10.15 -16.46
N ALA A 315 4.48 9.73 -17.47
CA ALA A 315 5.67 10.47 -17.90
C ALA A 315 5.31 11.83 -18.56
N ALA A 316 4.21 11.89 -19.32
CA ALA A 316 3.76 13.12 -19.97
C ALA A 316 3.20 14.17 -19.00
N LEU A 317 2.68 13.76 -17.84
CA LEU A 317 2.19 14.69 -16.82
C LEU A 317 3.28 15.61 -16.28
N ILE A 318 4.54 15.16 -16.21
CA ILE A 318 5.65 15.97 -15.68
C ILE A 318 5.81 17.31 -16.44
N PRO A 319 6.06 17.32 -17.77
CA PRO A 319 6.17 18.58 -18.50
C PRO A 319 4.85 19.38 -18.54
N ILE A 320 3.69 18.72 -18.48
CA ILE A 320 2.39 19.40 -18.43
C ILE A 320 2.24 20.20 -17.14
N LEU A 321 2.49 19.58 -15.99
CA LEU A 321 2.42 20.25 -14.68
C LEU A 321 3.50 21.33 -14.55
N LYS A 322 4.69 21.10 -15.15
CA LYS A 322 5.78 22.10 -15.18
C LYS A 322 5.34 23.34 -15.96
N ALA A 323 4.76 23.16 -17.15
CA ALA A 323 4.28 24.26 -17.98
C ALA A 323 3.12 25.04 -17.32
N ALA A 324 2.28 24.35 -16.56
CA ALA A 324 1.20 24.96 -15.78
C ALA A 324 1.66 25.60 -14.45
N GLY A 325 2.96 25.53 -14.10
CA GLY A 325 3.48 26.10 -12.87
C GLY A 325 3.03 25.39 -11.58
N VAL A 326 2.56 24.15 -11.66
CA VAL A 326 2.03 23.37 -10.52
C VAL A 326 2.84 22.10 -10.19
N LEU A 327 3.93 21.85 -10.92
CA LEU A 327 4.82 20.72 -10.62
C LEU A 327 5.62 21.01 -9.34
N THR A 328 5.35 20.25 -8.29
CA THR A 328 6.20 20.21 -7.09
C THR A 328 7.22 19.07 -7.18
N ASP A 329 8.26 19.12 -6.35
CA ASP A 329 9.26 18.04 -6.24
C ASP A 329 8.60 16.68 -5.90
N GLU A 330 7.59 16.69 -5.03
CA GLU A 330 6.84 15.50 -4.62
C GLU A 330 6.03 14.91 -5.78
N LEU A 331 5.23 15.72 -6.48
CA LEU A 331 4.47 15.27 -7.64
C LEU A 331 5.39 14.73 -8.73
N GLY A 332 6.52 15.40 -8.96
CA GLY A 332 7.55 14.94 -9.89
C GLY A 332 8.18 13.61 -9.46
N ALA A 333 8.38 13.36 -8.16
CA ALA A 333 8.87 12.08 -7.66
C ALA A 333 7.85 10.96 -7.86
N MET A 334 6.57 11.20 -7.53
CA MET A 334 5.48 10.23 -7.73
C MET A 334 5.37 9.81 -9.20
N LEU A 335 5.34 10.78 -10.13
CA LEU A 335 5.22 10.52 -11.56
C LEU A 335 6.43 9.77 -12.14
N ARG A 336 7.66 10.07 -11.67
CA ARG A 336 8.86 9.34 -12.08
C ARG A 336 8.89 7.91 -11.57
N ILE A 337 8.49 7.68 -10.32
CA ILE A 337 8.39 6.33 -9.75
C ILE A 337 7.33 5.53 -10.51
N ALA A 338 6.15 6.13 -10.72
CA ALA A 338 5.05 5.50 -11.43
C ALA A 338 5.42 5.10 -12.87
N SER A 339 5.89 6.05 -13.66
CA SER A 339 6.23 5.82 -15.06
C SER A 339 7.38 4.82 -15.25
N ARG A 340 8.40 4.86 -14.39
CA ARG A 340 9.50 3.87 -14.41
C ARG A 340 9.05 2.47 -13.98
N GLY A 341 8.26 2.36 -12.91
CA GLY A 341 7.78 1.05 -12.43
C GLY A 341 6.88 0.36 -13.45
N LEU A 342 5.93 1.10 -14.05
CA LEU A 342 5.09 0.58 -15.14
C LEU A 342 5.92 0.19 -16.36
N ARG A 343 6.94 0.97 -16.72
CA ARG A 343 7.85 0.67 -17.83
C ARG A 343 8.67 -0.60 -17.57
N ILE A 344 9.15 -0.81 -16.35
CA ILE A 344 9.91 -2.00 -15.95
C ILE A 344 9.02 -3.25 -15.96
N ALA A 345 7.74 -3.11 -15.61
CA ALA A 345 6.78 -4.21 -15.60
C ALA A 345 6.41 -4.75 -16.99
N LEU A 346 6.74 -4.04 -18.09
CA LEU A 346 6.42 -4.49 -19.44
C LEU A 346 7.21 -5.74 -19.83
N ALA A 347 6.49 -6.79 -20.22
CA ALA A 347 7.09 -8.02 -20.72
C ALA A 347 7.93 -7.80 -21.99
N PRO A 348 9.01 -8.59 -22.23
CA PRO A 348 9.88 -8.43 -23.40
C PRO A 348 9.15 -8.45 -24.75
N GLY A 349 8.12 -9.29 -24.90
CA GLY A 349 7.32 -9.36 -26.13
C GLY A 349 6.57 -8.06 -26.44
N ILE A 350 6.13 -7.34 -25.40
CA ILE A 350 5.42 -6.06 -25.50
C ILE A 350 6.40 -4.94 -25.85
N VAL A 351 7.59 -4.97 -25.24
CA VAL A 351 8.69 -4.07 -25.59
C VAL A 351 9.04 -4.18 -27.08
N THR A 352 9.13 -5.41 -27.62
CA THR A 352 9.38 -5.63 -29.04
C THR A 352 8.21 -5.18 -29.92
N LYS A 353 6.97 -5.57 -29.56
CA LYS A 353 5.76 -5.22 -30.32
C LYS A 353 5.55 -3.70 -30.44
N PHE A 354 5.84 -2.95 -29.38
CA PHE A 354 5.66 -1.49 -29.32
C PHE A 354 6.99 -0.73 -29.22
N ALA A 355 8.05 -1.22 -29.87
CA ALA A 355 9.41 -0.69 -29.73
C ALA A 355 9.53 0.83 -29.95
N THR A 356 8.79 1.41 -30.90
CA THR A 356 8.81 2.86 -31.15
C THR A 356 8.23 3.66 -29.97
N ARG A 357 7.09 3.22 -29.43
CA ARG A 357 6.45 3.84 -28.26
C ARG A 357 7.34 3.72 -27.03
N VAL A 358 7.89 2.54 -26.80
CA VAL A 358 8.80 2.26 -25.68
C VAL A 358 10.06 3.12 -25.75
N ARG A 359 10.70 3.25 -26.93
CA ARG A 359 11.84 4.16 -27.10
C ARG A 359 11.49 5.62 -26.82
N ALA A 360 10.31 6.07 -27.23
CA ALA A 360 9.85 7.43 -26.93
C ALA A 360 9.63 7.64 -25.42
N LEU A 361 9.07 6.64 -24.73
CA LEU A 361 8.93 6.64 -23.28
C LEU A 361 10.29 6.65 -22.58
N ASP A 362 11.21 5.76 -22.97
CA ASP A 362 12.56 5.67 -22.40
C ASP A 362 13.31 7.01 -22.56
N TRP A 363 13.23 7.63 -23.74
CA TRP A 363 13.79 8.96 -23.97
C TRP A 363 13.21 10.02 -23.00
N ARG A 364 11.89 10.04 -22.79
CA ARG A 364 11.27 10.97 -21.82
C ARG A 364 11.75 10.72 -20.39
N LEU A 365 11.86 9.46 -19.98
CA LEU A 365 12.31 9.06 -18.65
C LEU A 365 13.77 9.45 -18.37
N GLU A 366 14.60 9.46 -19.41
CA GLU A 366 15.98 9.94 -19.35
C GLU A 366 16.06 11.47 -19.23
N GLN A 367 15.23 12.22 -19.98
CA GLN A 367 15.20 13.68 -19.89
C GLN A 367 14.72 14.15 -18.51
N ALA A 368 13.68 13.50 -17.96
CA ALA A 368 13.15 13.81 -16.64
C ALA A 368 14.12 13.52 -15.47
N GLY A 369 15.28 12.89 -15.73
CA GLY A 369 16.33 12.67 -14.74
C GLY A 369 17.50 13.65 -14.79
N ARG A 370 17.50 14.60 -15.73
CA ARG A 370 18.58 15.59 -15.94
C ARG A 370 18.22 17.00 -15.44
N ASP A 371 16.95 17.23 -15.14
CA ASP A 371 16.41 18.41 -14.45
C ASP A 371 16.39 18.16 -12.93
#